data_AF-A0A9X0A1Z8-F1
#
_entry.id   AF-A0A9X0A1Z8-F1
#
_cell.length_a   1.000
_cell.length_b   1.000
_cell.length_c   1.000
_cell.angle_alpha   90.00
_cell.angle_beta   90.00
_cell.angle_gamma   90.00
#
_symmetry.space_group_name_H-M   'P 1'
#
loop_
_entity.id
_entity.type
_entity.pdbx_description
1 polymer ?
#
loop_
_entity_poly.entity_id
_entity_poly.type
_entity_poly.pdbx_seq_one_letter_code
_entity_poly.pdbx_strand_id
1 'polypeptide(L)'
;MTAFRFGHSQVGNIMPRLDENWAMIGSGHLSLRDAYFNPGRVLHEGGIEPLMRGMMVQKAQNVDLQFADSVRNFLFGTNTMGLDLVAINIQRGRDHGIPDYNTVREGIGLPRCTTFADITPDKKLQEKLEQVYPNIDDVDLWIGGLAERHVEGGCVGKTFARIIALQYRVLRDGDRFWYENMDTALYQLKDRTNLPTQGTSMVDVLLRNTGIKWKGSPFIAKDM
;
A
#
# COMPACT_ATOMS: atom_id res chain seq x y z
N MET A 1 -5.87 6.34 -9.88
CA MET A 1 -6.42 5.22 -9.06
C MET A 1 -5.58 3.93 -9.19
N THR A 2 -5.18 3.52 -10.40
CA THR A 2 -4.45 2.24 -10.63
C THR A 2 -3.13 2.12 -9.87
N ALA A 3 -2.26 3.14 -9.93
CA ALA A 3 -0.94 3.08 -9.30
C ALA A 3 -1.00 2.86 -7.77
N PHE A 4 -1.94 3.51 -7.06
CA PHE A 4 -2.03 3.43 -5.60
C PHE A 4 -2.51 2.05 -5.08
N ARG A 5 -2.88 1.14 -5.98
CA ARG A 5 -3.14 -0.27 -5.66
C ARG A 5 -1.86 -1.10 -5.50
N PHE A 6 -0.67 -0.50 -5.64
CA PHE A 6 0.59 -1.19 -5.39
C PHE A 6 0.64 -1.84 -3.99
N GLY A 7 -0.01 -1.21 -3.00
CA GLY A 7 -0.10 -1.70 -1.63
C GLY A 7 -0.75 -3.07 -1.48
N HIS A 8 -1.52 -3.56 -2.47
CA HIS A 8 -2.06 -4.91 -2.42
C HIS A 8 -0.99 -6.01 -2.42
N SER A 9 0.20 -5.75 -2.99
CA SER A 9 1.34 -6.68 -2.94
C SER A 9 2.03 -6.69 -1.57
N GLN A 10 1.88 -5.62 -0.79
CA GLN A 10 2.50 -5.46 0.53
C GLN A 10 1.76 -6.23 1.64
N VAL A 11 0.60 -6.80 1.32
CA VAL A 11 -0.28 -7.48 2.27
C VAL A 11 0.17 -8.92 2.50
N GLY A 12 0.35 -9.31 3.76
CA GLY A 12 0.67 -10.68 4.17
C GLY A 12 -0.56 -11.57 4.44
N ASN A 13 -0.32 -12.87 4.61
CA ASN A 13 -1.38 -13.86 4.93
C ASN A 13 -1.83 -13.84 6.41
N ILE A 14 -1.00 -13.30 7.30
CA ILE A 14 -1.18 -13.38 8.75
C ILE A 14 -1.13 -11.96 9.32
N MET A 15 -2.05 -11.69 10.24
CA MET A 15 -2.12 -10.49 11.07
C MET A 15 -1.68 -10.88 12.49
N PRO A 16 -0.46 -10.50 12.91
CA PRO A 16 -0.01 -10.75 14.27
C PRO A 16 -0.92 -10.07 15.30
N ARG A 17 -1.09 -10.72 16.44
CA ARG A 17 -1.88 -10.22 17.57
C ARG A 17 -1.09 -10.41 18.84
N LEU A 18 -0.72 -9.30 19.48
CA LEU A 18 0.25 -9.29 20.58
C LEU A 18 -0.32 -8.68 21.87
N ASP A 19 0.01 -9.27 23.01
CA ASP A 19 -0.31 -8.73 24.32
C ASP A 19 0.63 -7.56 24.70
N GLU A 20 0.47 -7.02 25.92
CA GLU A 20 1.33 -5.98 26.48
C GLU A 20 2.82 -6.38 26.63
N ASN A 21 3.13 -7.67 26.62
CA ASN A 21 4.48 -8.22 26.68
C ASN A 21 5.05 -8.52 25.29
N TRP A 22 4.37 -8.10 24.22
CA TRP A 22 4.72 -8.36 22.82
C TRP A 22 4.73 -9.86 22.47
N ALA A 23 4.02 -10.68 23.25
CA ALA A 23 3.83 -12.10 23.00
C ALA A 23 2.47 -12.35 22.32
N MET A 24 2.36 -13.49 21.62
CA MET A 24 1.11 -13.87 20.99
C MET A 24 -0.01 -14.04 22.03
N ILE A 25 -1.16 -13.41 21.80
CA ILE A 25 -2.33 -13.54 22.68
C ILE A 25 -2.91 -14.97 22.66
N GLY A 26 -3.71 -15.32 23.66
CA GLY A 26 -4.34 -16.66 23.75
C GLY A 26 -5.24 -17.04 22.57
N SER A 27 -5.80 -16.05 21.84
CA SER A 27 -6.55 -16.30 20.60
C SER A 27 -5.66 -16.58 19.38
N GLY A 28 -4.33 -16.51 19.52
CA GLY A 28 -3.36 -16.72 18.46
C GLY A 28 -3.22 -15.54 17.50
N HIS A 29 -2.44 -15.69 16.42
CA HIS A 29 -2.49 -14.76 15.28
C HIS A 29 -3.77 -14.95 14.45
N LEU A 30 -4.13 -13.96 13.64
CA LEU A 30 -5.33 -14.02 12.79
C LEU A 30 -4.90 -14.20 11.33
N SER A 31 -5.47 -15.18 10.62
CA SER A 31 -5.29 -15.23 9.17
C SER A 31 -6.11 -14.14 8.50
N LEU A 32 -5.54 -13.45 7.51
CA LEU A 32 -6.22 -12.35 6.82
C LEU A 32 -7.53 -12.82 6.15
N ARG A 33 -7.55 -14.04 5.58
CA ARG A 33 -8.76 -14.61 4.99
C ARG A 33 -9.93 -14.68 5.96
N ASP A 34 -9.65 -14.89 7.25
CA ASP A 34 -10.65 -15.03 8.33
C ASP A 34 -11.00 -13.68 8.99
N ALA A 35 -10.31 -12.61 8.58
CA ALA A 35 -10.46 -11.25 9.11
C ALA A 35 -11.44 -10.39 8.27
N TYR A 36 -11.62 -10.71 6.99
CA TYR A 36 -12.49 -9.96 6.10
C TYR A 36 -13.92 -9.85 6.64
N PHE A 37 -14.41 -8.61 6.78
CA PHE A 37 -15.76 -8.30 7.26
C PHE A 37 -16.17 -8.99 8.57
N ASN A 38 -15.20 -9.28 9.45
CA ASN A 38 -15.44 -10.00 10.70
C ASN A 38 -15.14 -9.13 11.93
N PRO A 39 -16.03 -8.20 12.31
CA PRO A 39 -15.84 -7.35 13.47
C PRO A 39 -15.83 -8.13 14.79
N GLY A 40 -16.37 -9.36 14.80
CA GLY A 40 -16.33 -10.26 15.96
C GLY A 40 -14.90 -10.54 16.46
N ARG A 41 -13.92 -10.55 15.54
CA ARG A 41 -12.48 -10.65 15.89
C ARG A 41 -12.02 -9.53 16.80
N VAL A 42 -12.56 -8.32 16.64
CA VAL A 42 -12.23 -7.19 17.51
C VAL A 42 -13.09 -7.23 18.78
N LEU A 43 -14.39 -7.45 18.63
CA LEU A 43 -15.35 -7.36 19.74
C LEU A 43 -15.16 -8.45 20.81
N HIS A 44 -14.63 -9.62 20.43
CA HIS A 44 -14.58 -10.79 21.30
C HIS A 44 -13.17 -11.37 21.50
N GLU A 45 -12.15 -10.93 20.74
CA GLU A 45 -10.80 -11.52 20.77
C GLU A 45 -9.70 -10.51 21.16
N GLY A 46 -10.01 -9.63 22.12
CA GLY A 46 -9.02 -8.74 22.77
C GLY A 46 -8.98 -7.29 22.27
N GLY A 47 -9.96 -6.85 21.47
CA GLY A 47 -10.05 -5.46 21.02
C GLY A 47 -9.07 -5.11 19.90
N ILE A 48 -8.80 -3.81 19.73
CA ILE A 48 -7.95 -3.29 18.65
C ILE A 48 -6.46 -3.34 18.98
N GLU A 49 -6.09 -3.28 20.26
CA GLU A 49 -4.69 -3.11 20.66
C GLU A 49 -3.79 -4.28 20.24
N PRO A 50 -4.22 -5.57 20.34
CA PRO A 50 -3.37 -6.66 19.90
C PRO A 50 -3.01 -6.60 18.41
N LEU A 51 -3.97 -6.19 17.58
CA LEU A 51 -3.76 -5.96 16.15
C LEU A 51 -2.85 -4.76 15.90
N MET A 52 -3.05 -3.67 16.64
CA MET A 52 -2.17 -2.49 16.55
C MET A 52 -0.73 -2.85 16.92
N ARG A 53 -0.47 -3.56 18.02
CA ARG A 53 0.89 -4.04 18.36
C ARG A 53 1.47 -4.90 17.23
N GLY A 54 0.67 -5.76 16.61
CA GLY A 54 1.07 -6.54 15.44
C GLY A 54 1.49 -5.67 14.25
N MET A 55 0.70 -4.65 13.90
CA MET A 55 1.02 -3.70 12.82
C MET A 55 2.32 -2.95 13.04
N MET A 56 2.71 -2.71 14.30
CA MET A 56 3.93 -1.97 14.65
C MET A 56 5.21 -2.78 14.43
N VAL A 57 5.12 -4.11 14.45
CA VAL A 57 6.30 -5.00 14.36
C VAL A 57 6.32 -5.85 13.09
N GLN A 58 5.18 -6.01 12.42
CA GLN A 58 5.10 -6.76 11.18
C GLN A 58 5.76 -6.00 10.04
N LYS A 59 6.71 -6.66 9.36
CA LYS A 59 7.26 -6.14 8.09
C LYS A 59 6.21 -6.31 6.98
N ALA A 60 5.99 -5.23 6.22
CA ALA A 60 5.22 -5.29 4.98
C ALA A 60 5.89 -6.23 3.98
N GLN A 61 5.10 -6.89 3.12
CA GLN A 61 5.67 -7.63 1.98
C GLN A 61 6.27 -6.66 0.96
N ASN A 62 7.15 -7.17 0.09
CA ASN A 62 7.74 -6.38 -0.98
C ASN A 62 6.67 -5.95 -1.99
N VAL A 63 6.94 -4.83 -2.68
CA VAL A 63 6.12 -4.44 -3.82
C VAL A 63 6.63 -5.15 -5.06
N ASP A 64 5.91 -6.18 -5.49
CA ASP A 64 6.23 -6.95 -6.68
C ASP A 64 4.95 -7.64 -7.23
N LEU A 65 5.14 -8.58 -8.15
CA LEU A 65 4.05 -9.36 -8.76
C LEU A 65 3.71 -10.64 -7.99
N GLN A 66 4.19 -10.80 -6.75
CA GLN A 66 3.84 -11.88 -5.85
C GLN A 66 2.83 -11.38 -4.83
N PHE A 67 1.80 -12.19 -4.57
CA PHE A 67 0.70 -11.81 -3.70
C PHE A 67 0.37 -12.95 -2.76
N ALA A 68 0.07 -12.60 -1.51
CA ALA A 68 -0.44 -13.52 -0.52
C ALA A 68 -1.73 -14.21 -1.01
N ASP A 69 -1.86 -15.51 -0.78
CA ASP A 69 -3.07 -16.28 -1.15
C ASP A 69 -4.35 -15.70 -0.54
N SER A 70 -4.26 -15.11 0.66
CA SER A 70 -5.40 -14.42 1.29
C SER A 70 -5.95 -13.28 0.43
N VAL A 71 -5.13 -12.71 -0.46
CA VAL A 71 -5.48 -11.62 -1.39
C VAL A 71 -5.79 -12.15 -2.79
N ARG A 72 -5.02 -13.13 -3.28
CA ARG A 72 -5.14 -13.66 -4.65
C ARG A 72 -6.16 -14.79 -4.82
N ASN A 73 -6.43 -15.56 -3.77
CA ASN A 73 -7.28 -16.76 -3.87
C ASN A 73 -8.47 -16.73 -2.91
N PHE A 74 -8.37 -15.97 -1.81
CA PHE A 74 -9.36 -15.99 -0.73
C PHE A 74 -9.92 -14.59 -0.41
N LEU A 75 -9.89 -13.64 -1.35
CA LEU A 75 -10.46 -12.32 -1.11
C LEU A 75 -11.96 -12.45 -0.82
N PHE A 76 -12.38 -12.02 0.38
CA PHE A 76 -13.75 -12.15 0.89
C PHE A 76 -14.32 -13.58 0.83
N GLY A 77 -13.43 -14.56 0.77
CA GLY A 77 -13.78 -15.95 0.56
C GLY A 77 -14.22 -16.66 1.84
N THR A 78 -14.92 -17.76 1.66
CA THR A 78 -15.04 -18.82 2.67
C THR A 78 -13.99 -19.89 2.42
N ASN A 79 -13.95 -20.95 3.24
CA ASN A 79 -13.04 -22.09 3.05
C ASN A 79 -13.19 -22.82 1.68
N THR A 80 -14.21 -22.50 0.87
CA THR A 80 -14.51 -23.21 -0.39
C THR A 80 -14.48 -22.33 -1.64
N MET A 81 -14.55 -21.00 -1.50
CA MET A 81 -14.59 -20.05 -2.62
C MET A 81 -14.02 -18.70 -2.16
N GLY A 82 -13.23 -18.05 -3.01
CA GLY A 82 -12.77 -16.68 -2.80
C GLY A 82 -12.54 -15.96 -4.13
N LEU A 83 -12.49 -14.63 -4.08
CA LEU A 83 -12.18 -13.81 -5.24
C LEU A 83 -10.66 -13.65 -5.38
N ASP A 84 -10.23 -13.30 -6.60
CA ASP A 84 -8.85 -12.93 -6.89
C ASP A 84 -8.74 -11.41 -7.03
N LEU A 85 -8.18 -10.72 -6.02
CA LEU A 85 -8.01 -9.26 -6.06
C LEU A 85 -7.07 -8.82 -7.18
N VAL A 86 -6.08 -9.64 -7.53
CA VAL A 86 -5.09 -9.36 -8.57
C VAL A 86 -5.78 -9.39 -9.92
N ALA A 87 -6.55 -10.45 -10.21
CA ALA A 87 -7.35 -10.56 -11.43
C ALA A 87 -8.38 -9.43 -11.53
N ILE A 88 -9.06 -9.09 -10.42
CA ILE A 88 -9.98 -7.95 -10.35
C ILE A 88 -9.28 -6.63 -10.68
N ASN A 89 -8.04 -6.41 -10.24
CA ASN A 89 -7.30 -5.18 -10.54
C ASN A 89 -6.95 -5.07 -12.02
N ILE A 90 -6.48 -6.16 -12.63
CA ILE A 90 -6.18 -6.22 -14.06
C ILE A 90 -7.46 -5.94 -14.86
N GLN A 91 -8.52 -6.70 -14.59
CA GLN A 91 -9.78 -6.57 -15.31
C GLN A 91 -10.40 -5.17 -15.14
N ARG A 92 -10.31 -4.58 -13.94
CA ARG A 92 -10.80 -3.23 -13.68
C ARG A 92 -9.97 -2.14 -14.36
N GLY A 93 -8.67 -2.36 -14.55
CA GLY A 93 -7.85 -1.49 -15.38
C GLY A 93 -8.37 -1.42 -16.81
N ARG A 94 -8.67 -2.58 -17.39
CA ARG A 94 -9.22 -2.71 -18.75
C ARG A 94 -10.63 -2.13 -18.86
N ASP A 95 -11.50 -2.44 -17.90
CA ASP A 95 -12.86 -1.90 -17.80
C ASP A 95 -12.88 -0.35 -17.76
N HIS A 96 -11.95 0.24 -17.01
CA HIS A 96 -11.81 1.69 -16.91
C HIS A 96 -11.12 2.33 -18.14
N GLY A 97 -10.76 1.54 -19.16
CA GLY A 97 -10.05 2.03 -20.34
C GLY A 97 -8.69 2.65 -20.00
N ILE A 98 -8.01 2.15 -18.96
CA ILE A 98 -6.67 2.64 -18.60
C ILE A 98 -5.72 2.28 -19.74
N PRO A 99 -4.98 3.24 -20.32
CA PRO A 99 -4.03 2.94 -21.38
C PRO A 99 -2.92 1.99 -20.92
N ASP A 100 -2.26 1.35 -21.88
CA ASP A 100 -1.14 0.44 -21.62
C ASP A 100 0.02 1.15 -20.91
N TYR A 101 0.90 0.33 -20.34
CA TYR A 101 2.06 0.76 -19.57
C TYR A 101 2.93 1.77 -20.33
N ASN A 102 3.25 1.52 -21.60
CA ASN A 102 4.14 2.40 -22.36
C ASN A 102 3.48 3.72 -22.78
N THR A 103 2.21 3.68 -23.17
CA THR A 103 1.41 4.88 -23.45
C THR A 103 1.28 5.76 -22.22
N VAL A 104 1.06 5.18 -21.04
CA VAL A 104 1.04 5.95 -19.79
C VAL A 104 2.40 6.54 -19.48
N ARG A 105 3.49 5.78 -19.64
CA ARG A 105 4.86 6.28 -19.43
C ARG A 105 5.14 7.50 -20.28
N GLU A 106 4.87 7.42 -21.57
CA GLU A 106 5.02 8.53 -22.50
C GLU A 106 4.16 9.74 -22.06
N GLY A 107 2.89 9.50 -21.73
CA GLY A 107 1.97 10.55 -21.28
C GLY A 107 2.40 11.28 -20.00
N ILE A 108 3.19 10.65 -19.13
CA ILE A 108 3.75 11.26 -17.92
C ILE A 108 5.20 11.74 -18.07
N GLY A 109 5.73 11.73 -19.31
CA GLY A 109 7.06 12.23 -19.67
C GLY A 109 8.20 11.26 -19.38
N LEU A 110 7.93 9.96 -19.26
CA LEU A 110 8.94 8.90 -19.16
C LEU A 110 9.16 8.25 -20.53
N PRO A 111 10.39 7.77 -20.83
CA PRO A 111 10.65 7.05 -22.07
C PRO A 111 9.90 5.72 -22.08
N ARG A 112 9.40 5.31 -23.25
CA ARG A 112 8.85 3.98 -23.48
C ARG A 112 9.93 2.92 -23.23
N CYS A 113 9.53 1.77 -22.70
CA CYS A 113 10.36 0.56 -22.62
C CYS A 113 10.27 -0.19 -23.94
N THR A 114 11.38 -0.74 -24.44
CA THR A 114 11.42 -1.48 -25.71
C THR A 114 11.56 -2.98 -25.49
N THR A 115 12.05 -3.40 -24.33
CA THR A 115 12.19 -4.81 -23.93
C THR A 115 11.75 -5.03 -22.48
N PHE A 116 11.35 -6.24 -22.12
CA PHE A 116 10.98 -6.57 -20.73
C PHE A 116 12.15 -6.38 -19.75
N ALA A 117 13.39 -6.43 -20.24
CA ALA A 117 14.59 -6.11 -19.46
C ALA A 117 14.67 -4.64 -19.03
N ASP A 118 13.99 -3.73 -19.73
CA ASP A 118 13.89 -2.31 -19.33
C ASP A 118 12.95 -2.12 -18.13
N ILE A 119 12.01 -3.05 -17.93
CA ILE A 119 11.06 -3.04 -16.80
C ILE A 119 11.76 -3.60 -15.56
N THR A 120 12.32 -4.83 -15.67
CA THR A 120 12.84 -5.57 -14.52
C THR A 120 14.16 -6.27 -14.84
N PRO A 121 15.15 -6.33 -13.92
CA PRO A 121 16.34 -7.16 -14.11
C PRO A 121 16.11 -8.66 -13.91
N ASP A 122 14.99 -9.08 -13.32
CA ASP A 122 14.71 -10.49 -13.04
C ASP A 122 14.37 -11.23 -14.34
N LYS A 123 15.29 -12.11 -14.76
CA LYS A 123 15.15 -12.91 -15.99
C LYS A 123 13.95 -13.84 -15.96
N LYS A 124 13.63 -14.43 -14.81
CA LYS A 124 12.44 -15.30 -14.69
C LYS A 124 11.15 -14.50 -14.81
N LEU A 125 11.16 -13.27 -14.30
CA LEU A 125 10.01 -12.39 -14.46
C LEU A 125 9.86 -11.90 -15.90
N GLN A 126 10.96 -11.59 -16.59
CA GLN A 126 10.97 -11.27 -18.03
C GLN A 126 10.30 -12.40 -18.84
N GLU A 127 10.76 -13.64 -18.65
CA GLU A 127 10.22 -14.82 -19.34
C GLU A 127 8.71 -14.99 -19.10
N LYS A 128 8.25 -14.78 -17.86
CA LYS A 128 6.81 -14.87 -17.53
C LYS A 128 6.01 -13.75 -18.18
N LEU A 129 6.54 -12.54 -18.23
CA LEU A 129 5.86 -11.41 -18.88
C LEU A 129 5.78 -11.64 -20.39
N GLU A 130 6.84 -12.13 -21.02
CA GLU A 130 6.87 -12.50 -22.45
C GLU A 130 5.86 -13.60 -22.81
N GLN A 131 5.63 -14.55 -21.90
CA GLN A 131 4.62 -15.60 -22.08
C GLN A 131 3.18 -15.07 -22.03
N VAL A 132 2.93 -14.00 -21.27
CA VAL A 132 1.59 -13.45 -21.04
C VAL A 132 1.26 -12.31 -22.00
N TYR A 133 2.25 -11.46 -22.31
CA TYR A 133 2.13 -10.31 -23.18
C TYR A 133 2.99 -10.51 -24.43
N PRO A 134 2.37 -10.78 -25.61
CA PRO A 134 3.10 -10.95 -26.86
C PRO A 134 3.91 -9.72 -27.26
N ASN A 135 3.45 -8.53 -26.88
CA ASN A 135 4.14 -7.27 -27.07
C ASN A 135 4.24 -6.49 -25.76
N ILE A 136 5.37 -5.82 -25.53
CA ILE A 136 5.57 -4.93 -24.37
C ILE A 136 4.56 -3.78 -24.33
N ASP A 137 4.06 -3.35 -25.50
CA ASP A 137 3.02 -2.33 -25.60
C ASP A 137 1.61 -2.83 -25.20
N ASP A 138 1.45 -4.14 -24.93
CA ASP A 138 0.18 -4.71 -24.43
C ASP A 138 0.14 -4.79 -22.89
N VAL A 139 1.23 -4.44 -22.19
CA VAL A 139 1.35 -4.62 -20.75
C VAL A 139 0.36 -3.69 -20.03
N ASP A 140 -0.53 -4.26 -19.21
CA ASP A 140 -1.42 -3.49 -18.35
C ASP A 140 -0.60 -2.59 -17.41
N LEU A 141 -0.95 -1.30 -17.29
CA LEU A 141 -0.23 -0.32 -16.46
C LEU A 141 0.09 -0.86 -15.05
N TRP A 142 -0.87 -1.54 -14.43
CA TRP A 142 -0.70 -2.03 -13.06
C TRP A 142 0.38 -3.13 -12.96
N ILE A 143 0.45 -4.01 -13.95
CA ILE A 143 1.43 -5.08 -14.01
C ILE A 143 2.82 -4.52 -14.32
N GLY A 144 2.93 -3.65 -15.32
CA GLY A 144 4.20 -3.00 -15.66
C GLY A 144 4.77 -2.20 -14.49
N GLY A 145 3.94 -1.40 -13.81
CA GLY A 145 4.40 -0.60 -12.67
C GLY A 145 4.81 -1.39 -11.43
N LEU A 146 4.22 -2.57 -11.20
CA LEU A 146 4.65 -3.50 -10.14
C LEU A 146 5.92 -4.28 -10.49
N ALA A 147 6.13 -4.57 -11.78
CA ALA A 147 7.32 -5.27 -12.25
C ALA A 147 8.58 -4.40 -12.23
N GLU A 148 8.42 -3.07 -12.24
CA GLU A 148 9.54 -2.15 -12.31
C GLU A 148 10.53 -2.29 -11.15
N ARG A 149 11.82 -2.19 -11.46
CA ARG A 149 12.84 -1.95 -10.42
C ARG A 149 12.49 -0.70 -9.62
N HIS A 150 12.54 -0.82 -8.29
CA HIS A 150 12.25 0.30 -7.39
C HIS A 150 13.27 1.44 -7.55
N VAL A 151 12.79 2.66 -7.33
CA VAL A 151 13.65 3.85 -7.23
C VAL A 151 14.45 3.82 -5.92
N GLU A 152 15.60 4.48 -5.91
CA GLU A 152 16.42 4.62 -4.70
C GLU A 152 15.61 5.29 -3.56
N GLY A 153 15.66 4.68 -2.37
CA GLY A 153 14.91 5.14 -1.20
C GLY A 153 13.38 4.95 -1.28
N GLY A 154 12.86 4.34 -2.35
CA GLY A 154 11.43 4.06 -2.53
C GLY A 154 11.11 2.56 -2.57
N CYS A 155 9.82 2.25 -2.59
CA CYS A 155 9.30 0.88 -2.70
C CYS A 155 8.51 0.63 -3.99
N VAL A 156 8.56 1.56 -4.96
CA VAL A 156 7.88 1.43 -6.25
C VAL A 156 8.82 1.85 -7.38
N GLY A 157 8.53 1.40 -8.60
CA GLY A 157 9.26 1.84 -9.79
C GLY A 157 8.99 3.29 -10.20
N LYS A 158 9.76 3.76 -11.18
CA LYS A 158 9.71 5.13 -11.72
C LYS A 158 8.31 5.54 -12.19
N THR A 159 7.56 4.66 -12.85
CA THR A 159 6.22 4.95 -13.38
C THR A 159 5.25 5.23 -12.24
N PHE A 160 5.15 4.32 -11.26
CA PHE A 160 4.29 4.52 -10.10
C PHE A 160 4.76 5.69 -9.24
N ALA A 161 6.06 5.84 -8.99
CA ALA A 161 6.60 6.99 -8.28
C ALA A 161 6.18 8.32 -8.92
N ARG A 162 6.25 8.42 -10.25
CA ARG A 162 5.85 9.62 -11.00
C ARG A 162 4.35 9.87 -10.91
N ILE A 163 3.51 8.85 -11.13
CA ILE A 163 2.04 8.98 -11.03
C ILE A 163 1.62 9.42 -9.62
N ILE A 164 2.18 8.78 -8.59
CA ILE A 164 1.90 9.07 -7.19
C ILE A 164 2.34 10.50 -6.87
N ALA A 165 3.57 10.88 -7.23
CA ALA A 165 4.09 12.23 -6.97
C ALA A 165 3.26 13.32 -7.66
N LEU A 166 2.84 13.11 -8.91
CA LEU A 166 1.96 14.04 -9.63
C LEU A 166 0.62 14.17 -8.92
N GLN A 167 0.00 13.06 -8.52
CA GLN A 167 -1.28 13.07 -7.83
C GLN A 167 -1.20 13.78 -6.47
N TYR A 168 -0.20 13.46 -5.64
CA TYR A 168 -0.01 14.11 -4.35
C TYR A 168 0.31 15.60 -4.48
N ARG A 169 1.07 16.00 -5.50
CA ARG A 169 1.35 17.41 -5.78
C ARG A 169 0.07 18.17 -6.11
N VAL A 170 -0.75 17.66 -7.02
CA VAL A 170 -2.01 18.32 -7.39
C VAL A 170 -2.96 18.39 -6.20
N LEU A 171 -3.05 17.33 -5.39
CA LEU A 171 -3.88 17.36 -4.17
C LEU A 171 -3.39 18.40 -3.17
N ARG A 172 -2.09 18.50 -2.95
CA ARG A 172 -1.50 19.48 -2.02
C ARG A 172 -1.66 20.92 -2.54
N ASP A 173 -1.23 21.17 -3.77
CA ASP A 173 -1.13 22.52 -4.34
C ASP A 173 -2.53 23.07 -4.72
N GLY A 174 -3.48 22.18 -5.05
CA GLY A 174 -4.85 22.53 -5.36
C GLY A 174 -5.78 22.64 -4.14
N ASP A 175 -5.33 22.23 -2.95
CA ASP A 175 -6.12 22.32 -1.73
C ASP A 175 -5.96 23.71 -1.10
N ARG A 176 -7.00 24.54 -1.27
CA ARG A 176 -7.08 25.84 -0.60
C ARG A 176 -6.93 25.69 0.92
N PHE A 177 -7.36 24.58 1.50
CA PHE A 177 -7.30 24.29 2.93
C PHE A 177 -6.09 23.45 3.35
N TRP A 178 -5.08 23.31 2.47
CA TRP A 178 -3.81 22.70 2.83
C TRP A 178 -3.26 23.33 4.11
N TYR A 179 -2.80 22.49 5.05
CA TYR A 179 -2.49 22.95 6.41
C TYR A 179 -1.33 23.97 6.49
N GLU A 180 -0.51 24.08 5.44
CA GLU A 180 0.59 25.05 5.34
C GLU A 180 0.23 26.29 4.51
N ASN A 181 -0.99 26.38 3.97
CA ASN A 181 -1.41 27.50 3.13
C ASN A 181 -1.82 28.72 3.96
N MET A 182 -0.88 29.64 4.22
CA MET A 182 -1.08 30.82 5.06
C MET A 182 -2.05 31.90 4.49
N ASP A 183 -2.50 31.78 3.24
CA ASP A 183 -3.31 32.81 2.55
C ASP A 183 -4.83 32.65 2.77
N THR A 184 -5.27 31.72 3.63
CA THR A 184 -6.70 31.56 3.92
C THR A 184 -7.16 32.33 5.14
N ALA A 185 -8.38 32.88 5.11
CA ALA A 185 -9.03 33.47 6.29
C ALA A 185 -9.23 32.47 7.46
N LEU A 186 -8.94 31.18 7.26
CA LEU A 186 -8.90 30.18 8.34
C LEU A 186 -7.87 30.52 9.44
N TYR A 187 -6.82 31.27 9.09
CA TYR A 187 -5.77 31.66 10.04
C TYR A 187 -6.18 32.83 10.95
N GLN A 188 -7.40 33.36 10.82
CA GLN A 188 -7.98 34.33 11.76
C GLN A 188 -8.67 33.66 12.97
N LEU A 189 -8.63 32.32 13.09
CA LEU A 189 -9.10 31.62 14.27
C LEU A 189 -8.14 31.87 15.45
N LYS A 190 -8.66 32.48 16.52
CA LYS A 190 -7.96 32.97 17.73
C LYS A 190 -7.08 31.96 18.51
N ASP A 191 -7.05 30.68 18.14
CA ASP A 191 -6.50 29.60 18.99
C ASP A 191 -5.46 28.71 18.29
N ARG A 192 -4.62 29.31 17.42
CA ARG A 192 -3.53 28.57 16.75
C ARG A 192 -2.25 29.38 16.71
N THR A 193 -1.63 29.61 17.87
CA THR A 193 -0.23 30.07 17.94
C THR A 193 0.75 29.01 17.45
N ASN A 194 0.31 27.74 17.34
CA ASN A 194 1.03 26.64 16.69
C ASN A 194 0.13 26.00 15.63
N LEU A 195 0.67 25.68 14.45
CA LEU A 195 0.00 24.76 13.51
C LEU A 195 -0.29 23.45 14.27
N PRO A 196 -1.53 22.96 14.36
CA PRO A 196 -1.87 21.80 15.21
C PRO A 196 -1.14 20.51 14.82
N THR A 197 -0.59 20.46 13.61
CA THR A 197 0.15 19.32 13.06
C THR A 197 1.66 19.43 13.28
N GLN A 198 2.21 20.60 13.61
CA GLN A 198 3.63 20.73 13.90
C GLN A 198 3.96 19.94 15.18
N GLY A 199 4.76 18.89 15.01
CA GLY A 199 5.22 18.02 16.09
C GLY A 199 4.29 16.88 16.47
N THR A 200 3.16 16.66 15.77
CA THR A 200 2.35 15.44 15.99
C THR A 200 2.89 14.29 15.15
N SER A 201 3.28 13.19 15.80
CA SER A 201 3.63 11.93 15.17
C SER A 201 2.49 10.90 15.24
N MET A 202 2.54 9.86 14.41
CA MET A 202 1.63 8.72 14.53
C MET A 202 1.76 8.02 15.90
N VAL A 203 2.94 8.08 16.54
CA VAL A 203 3.14 7.57 17.89
C VAL A 203 2.36 8.40 18.92
N ASP A 204 2.32 9.74 18.77
CA ASP A 204 1.52 10.59 19.65
C ASP A 204 0.03 10.28 19.51
N VAL A 205 -0.43 10.00 18.29
CA VAL A 205 -1.81 9.56 18.06
C VAL A 205 -2.07 8.22 18.75
N LEU A 206 -1.16 7.26 18.64
CA LEU A 206 -1.27 5.96 19.31
C LEU A 206 -1.34 6.11 20.83
N LEU A 207 -0.46 6.91 21.43
CA LEU A 207 -0.38 7.14 22.88
C LEU A 207 -1.62 7.87 23.44
N ARG A 208 -2.25 8.74 22.64
CA ARG A 208 -3.48 9.45 23.06
C ARG A 208 -4.73 8.58 23.02
N ASN A 209 -4.71 7.50 22.25
CA ASN A 209 -5.91 6.69 21.96
C ASN A 209 -5.81 5.22 22.42
N THR A 210 -4.66 4.79 22.94
CA THR A 210 -4.41 3.40 23.34
C THR A 210 -3.47 3.32 24.54
N GLY A 211 -3.42 2.16 25.20
CA GLY A 211 -2.42 1.82 26.22
C GLY A 211 -1.08 1.36 25.65
N ILE A 212 -0.86 1.41 24.33
CA ILE A 212 0.35 0.89 23.69
C ILE A 212 1.51 1.88 23.89
N LYS A 213 2.59 1.38 24.52
CA LYS A 213 3.85 2.13 24.67
C LYS A 213 4.79 1.76 23.53
N TRP A 214 5.20 2.73 22.71
CA TRP A 214 6.13 2.52 21.60
C TRP A 214 7.18 3.62 21.50
N LYS A 215 8.39 3.27 21.02
CA LYS A 215 9.48 4.22 20.79
C LYS A 215 10.08 4.03 19.40
N GLY A 216 9.96 5.05 18.55
CA GLY A 216 10.51 5.08 17.19
C GLY A 216 9.42 5.18 16.12
N SER A 217 9.82 5.19 14.85
CA SER A 217 8.88 5.25 13.74
C SER A 217 8.04 3.97 13.68
N PRO A 218 6.71 4.07 13.51
CA PRO A 218 5.84 2.91 13.24
C PRO A 218 5.94 2.42 11.78
N PHE A 219 6.63 3.16 10.91
CA PHE A 219 6.66 2.90 9.47
C PHE A 219 7.95 2.24 8.98
N ILE A 220 9.00 2.23 9.81
CA ILE A 220 10.31 1.69 9.45
C ILE A 220 10.63 0.56 10.42
N ALA A 221 10.74 -0.65 9.89
CA ALA A 221 11.22 -1.78 10.67
C ALA A 221 12.66 -1.51 11.12
N LYS A 222 12.93 -1.62 12.42
CA LYS A 222 14.30 -1.73 12.92
C LYS A 222 14.70 -3.19 12.86
N ASP A 223 15.93 -3.46 12.47
CA ASP A 223 16.51 -4.77 12.72
C ASP A 223 16.61 -4.92 14.25
N MET A 224 15.96 -5.97 14.77
CA MET A 224 16.03 -6.35 16.18
C MET A 224 17.30 -7.16 16.43
#